data_AF-A0A973SP89-F1
#
_entry.id   AF-A0A973SP89-F1
#
_cell.length_a   1.000
_cell.length_b   1.000
_cell.length_c   1.000
_cell.angle_alpha   90.00
_cell.angle_beta   90.00
_cell.angle_gamma   90.00
#
_symmetry.space_group_name_H-M   'P 1'
#
loop_
_entity.id
_entity.type
_entity.pdbx_description
1 polymer ?
#
loop_
_entity_poly.entity_id
_entity_poly.type
_entity_poly.pdbx_seq_one_letter_code
_entity_poly.pdbx_strand_id
1 'polypeptide(L)'
;GQGVRDVTRIAGSDPGLWIGILSGNAAPVAAVLEAVAQDLAEAANALRSLAEGDGTATTEITQLLKRGVAGHGRIPGKHGGPAPAYLTVQVVIGDRPGQLAQLFQVCDEVGVNVEDVRLEHAPGLPLGIAELSVQPDAAPVLTEALHERGWQVP
;
A
#
# COMPACT_ATOMS: atom_id res chain seq x y z
N GLY A 1 -8.69 -11.13 -2.88
CA GLY A 1 -7.37 -11.14 -2.20
C GLY A 1 -7.33 -10.08 -1.11
N GLN A 2 -6.19 -9.92 -0.44
CA GLN A 2 -6.01 -8.98 0.68
C GLN A 2 -6.25 -7.52 0.26
N GLY A 3 -5.70 -7.07 -0.87
CA GLY A 3 -5.87 -5.68 -1.32
C GLY A 3 -7.33 -5.22 -1.48
N VAL A 4 -8.24 -6.09 -1.94
CA VAL A 4 -9.68 -5.76 -2.03
C VAL A 4 -10.31 -5.62 -0.65
N ARG A 5 -9.88 -6.43 0.33
CA ARG A 5 -10.36 -6.34 1.72
C ARG A 5 -9.88 -5.05 2.38
N ASP A 6 -8.65 -4.62 2.09
CA ASP A 6 -8.10 -3.38 2.64
C ASP A 6 -8.83 -2.15 2.11
N VAL A 7 -9.12 -2.11 0.80
CA VAL A 7 -9.89 -1.01 0.17
C VAL A 7 -11.33 -0.96 0.67
N THR A 8 -11.96 -2.12 0.92
CA THR A 8 -13.37 -2.19 1.35
C THR A 8 -13.55 -2.27 2.87
N ARG A 9 -12.46 -2.22 3.66
CA ARG A 9 -12.48 -2.37 5.12
C ARG A 9 -13.48 -1.44 5.81
N ILE A 10 -13.55 -0.19 5.36
CA ILE A 10 -14.42 0.84 5.97
C ILE A 10 -15.90 0.61 5.62
N ALA A 11 -16.19 -0.03 4.49
CA ALA A 11 -17.56 -0.29 4.05
C ALA A 11 -18.31 -1.29 4.96
N GLY A 12 -17.60 -2.03 5.82
CA GLY A 12 -18.21 -2.90 6.84
C GLY A 12 -18.69 -2.17 8.11
N SER A 13 -18.59 -0.84 8.17
CA SER A 13 -18.99 -0.05 9.35
C SER A 13 -20.51 0.15 9.43
N ASP A 14 -21.00 0.58 10.60
CA ASP A 14 -22.42 0.84 10.84
C ASP A 14 -23.01 1.93 9.90
N PRO A 15 -24.07 1.63 9.12
CA PRO A 15 -24.69 2.62 8.24
C PRO A 15 -25.30 3.82 8.96
N GLY A 16 -25.82 3.66 10.18
CA GLY A 16 -26.43 4.74 10.96
C GLY A 16 -25.42 5.82 11.32
N LEU A 17 -24.21 5.42 11.73
CA LEU A 17 -23.07 6.31 11.93
C LEU A 17 -22.72 7.09 10.66
N TRP A 18 -22.67 6.41 9.50
CA TRP A 18 -22.37 7.05 8.22
C TRP A 18 -23.42 8.10 7.83
N ILE A 19 -24.70 7.83 8.03
CA ILE A 19 -25.76 8.81 7.78
C ILE A 19 -25.58 10.06 8.66
N GLY A 20 -25.18 9.89 9.92
CA GLY A 20 -24.85 11.02 10.80
C GLY A 20 -23.74 11.90 10.23
N ILE A 21 -22.64 11.29 9.76
CA ILE A 21 -21.50 12.01 9.16
C ILE A 21 -21.89 12.71 7.85
N LEU A 22 -22.55 11.98 6.96
CA LEU A 22 -22.90 12.46 5.62
C LEU A 22 -23.94 13.58 5.66
N SER A 23 -24.89 13.53 6.60
CA SER A 23 -25.91 14.57 6.75
C SER A 23 -25.30 15.94 7.05
N GLY A 24 -24.22 15.98 7.85
CA GLY A 24 -23.48 17.21 8.15
C GLY A 24 -22.59 17.71 7.02
N ASN A 25 -22.32 16.89 6.00
CA ASN A 25 -21.34 17.16 4.94
C ASN A 25 -21.89 16.91 3.53
N ALA A 26 -23.21 16.90 3.37
CA ALA A 26 -23.84 16.43 2.13
C ALA A 26 -23.36 17.17 0.88
N ALA A 27 -23.34 18.50 0.91
CA ALA A 27 -22.91 19.33 -0.22
C ALA A 27 -21.42 19.14 -0.60
N PRO A 28 -20.44 19.27 0.32
CA PRO A 28 -19.05 19.05 -0.04
C PRO A 28 -18.76 17.60 -0.46
N VAL A 29 -19.41 16.62 0.15
CA VAL A 29 -19.28 15.20 -0.28
C VAL A 29 -19.84 15.00 -1.68
N ALA A 30 -21.01 15.57 -2.00
CA ALA A 30 -21.59 15.48 -3.33
C ALA A 30 -20.66 16.07 -4.40
N ALA A 31 -20.07 17.25 -4.16
CA ALA A 31 -19.12 17.86 -5.08
C ALA A 31 -17.88 16.98 -5.34
N VAL A 32 -17.36 16.30 -4.30
CA VAL A 32 -16.26 15.35 -4.45
C VAL A 32 -16.70 14.11 -5.25
N LEU A 33 -17.88 13.57 -4.97
CA LEU A 33 -18.40 12.40 -5.69
C LEU A 33 -18.65 12.70 -7.17
N GLU A 34 -19.12 13.91 -7.51
CA GLU A 34 -19.27 14.35 -8.90
C GLU A 34 -17.92 14.41 -9.63
N ALA A 35 -16.89 14.98 -9.00
CA ALA A 35 -15.55 15.01 -9.57
C ALA A 35 -14.97 13.60 -9.78
N VAL A 36 -15.14 12.70 -8.80
CA VAL A 36 -14.71 11.30 -8.92
C VAL A 36 -15.47 10.57 -10.03
N ALA A 37 -16.79 10.79 -10.14
CA ALA A 37 -17.59 10.19 -11.20
C ALA A 37 -17.13 10.63 -12.60
N GLN A 38 -16.78 11.92 -12.75
CA GLN A 38 -16.23 12.46 -13.98
C GLN A 38 -14.87 11.82 -14.33
N ASP A 39 -13.94 11.75 -13.36
CA ASP A 39 -12.64 11.10 -13.55
C ASP A 39 -12.78 9.62 -13.97
N LEU A 40 -13.72 8.88 -13.37
CA LEU A 40 -14.01 7.49 -13.72
C LEU A 40 -14.60 7.35 -15.12
N ALA A 41 -15.48 8.26 -15.53
CA ALA A 41 -16.04 8.27 -16.87
C ALA A 41 -14.97 8.54 -17.93
N GLU A 42 -14.07 9.49 -17.68
CA GLU A 42 -12.92 9.79 -18.54
C GLU A 42 -11.98 8.59 -18.67
N ALA A 43 -11.64 7.94 -17.56
CA ALA A 43 -10.82 6.74 -17.55
C ALA A 43 -11.45 5.61 -18.39
N ALA A 44 -12.75 5.39 -18.23
CA ALA A 44 -13.47 4.38 -18.99
C ALA A 44 -13.51 4.69 -20.50
N ASN A 45 -13.65 5.96 -20.88
CA ASN A 45 -13.58 6.41 -22.27
C ASN A 45 -12.19 6.15 -22.86
N ALA A 46 -11.12 6.59 -22.19
CA ALA A 46 -9.75 6.40 -22.66
C ALA A 46 -9.41 4.91 -22.84
N LEU A 47 -9.87 4.03 -21.94
CA LEU A 47 -9.69 2.58 -22.08
C LEU A 47 -10.43 2.00 -23.29
N ARG A 48 -11.63 2.51 -23.62
CA ARG A 48 -12.35 2.11 -24.84
C ARG A 48 -11.60 2.56 -26.09
N SER A 49 -11.16 3.82 -26.15
CA SER A 49 -10.36 4.35 -27.26
C SER A 49 -9.06 3.58 -27.45
N LEU A 50 -8.39 3.18 -26.36
CA LEU A 50 -7.20 2.32 -26.41
C LEU A 50 -7.53 0.96 -27.04
N ALA A 51 -8.65 0.34 -26.67
CA ALA A 51 -9.09 -0.93 -27.23
C ALA A 51 -9.43 -0.83 -28.74
N GLU A 52 -9.84 0.35 -29.20
CA GLU A 52 -10.09 0.66 -30.62
C GLU A 52 -8.82 1.01 -31.41
N GLY A 53 -7.66 1.09 -30.74
CA GLY A 53 -6.37 1.35 -31.36
C GLY A 53 -6.02 2.84 -31.50
N ASP A 54 -6.68 3.73 -30.75
CA ASP A 54 -6.33 5.14 -30.71
C ASP A 54 -4.97 5.35 -30.00
N GLY A 55 -3.97 5.81 -30.75
CA GLY A 55 -2.64 6.08 -30.22
C GLY A 55 -2.58 7.18 -29.16
N THR A 56 -3.57 8.07 -29.10
CA THR A 56 -3.64 9.15 -28.10
C THR A 56 -4.08 8.65 -26.72
N ALA A 57 -4.89 7.59 -26.67
CA ALA A 57 -5.44 7.01 -25.44
C ALA A 57 -4.36 6.52 -24.45
N THR A 58 -3.23 6.02 -24.98
CA THR A 58 -2.09 5.60 -24.15
C THR A 58 -1.54 6.77 -23.33
N THR A 59 -1.50 7.97 -23.92
CA THR A 59 -1.01 9.18 -23.25
C THR A 59 -1.98 9.60 -22.16
N GLU A 60 -3.29 9.60 -22.44
CA GLU A 60 -4.33 9.96 -21.47
C GLU A 60 -4.31 9.06 -20.23
N ILE A 61 -4.26 7.73 -20.44
CA ILE A 61 -4.15 6.74 -19.37
C ILE A 61 -2.86 6.94 -18.57
N THR A 62 -1.74 7.16 -19.25
CA THR A 62 -0.46 7.42 -18.57
C THR A 62 -0.53 8.66 -17.68
N GLN A 63 -1.17 9.73 -18.14
CA GLN A 63 -1.35 10.94 -17.33
C GLN A 63 -2.25 10.70 -16.13
N LEU A 64 -3.36 9.96 -16.30
CA LEU A 64 -4.23 9.58 -15.19
C LEU A 64 -3.45 8.81 -14.10
N LEU A 65 -2.67 7.80 -14.50
CA LEU A 65 -1.86 7.00 -13.56
C LEU A 65 -0.81 7.87 -12.84
N LYS A 66 -0.15 8.78 -13.55
CA LYS A 66 0.81 9.73 -12.94
C LYS A 66 0.14 10.65 -11.91
N ARG A 67 -1.07 11.15 -12.19
CA ARG A 67 -1.85 11.92 -11.21
C ARG A 67 -2.17 11.08 -9.97
N GLY A 68 -2.52 9.80 -10.15
CA GLY A 68 -2.74 8.86 -9.05
C GLY A 68 -1.51 8.69 -8.15
N VAL A 69 -0.34 8.45 -8.74
CA VAL A 69 0.94 8.35 -8.00
C VAL A 69 1.25 9.64 -7.25
N ALA A 70 1.10 10.79 -7.91
CA ALA A 70 1.33 12.09 -7.29
C ALA A 70 0.35 12.38 -6.14
N GLY A 71 -0.92 11.99 -6.29
CA GLY A 71 -1.94 12.11 -5.24
C GLY A 71 -1.63 11.24 -4.03
N HIS A 72 -1.25 9.98 -4.25
CA HIS A 72 -0.81 9.07 -3.19
C HIS A 72 0.36 9.65 -2.38
N GLY A 73 1.35 10.24 -3.05
CA GLY A 73 2.50 10.87 -2.38
C GLY A 73 2.17 12.08 -1.51
N ARG A 74 0.97 12.67 -1.62
CA ARG A 74 0.51 13.78 -0.77
C ARG A 74 -0.15 13.33 0.53
N ILE A 75 -0.45 12.05 0.68
CA ILE A 75 -1.07 11.51 1.89
C ILE A 75 -0.01 11.56 3.01
N PRO A 76 -0.24 12.32 4.11
CA PRO A 76 0.73 12.44 5.19
C PRO A 76 1.01 11.08 5.85
N GLY A 77 2.24 10.88 6.30
CA GLY A 77 2.59 9.69 7.08
C GLY A 77 1.94 9.68 8.47
N LYS A 78 2.08 8.56 9.19
CA LYS A 78 1.57 8.33 10.57
C LYS A 78 1.93 9.41 11.60
N HIS A 79 2.89 10.30 11.30
CA HIS A 79 3.34 11.39 12.14
C HIS A 79 3.10 12.80 11.55
N GLY A 80 2.23 12.95 10.54
CA GLY A 80 1.81 14.26 10.01
C GLY A 80 2.86 15.01 9.19
N GLY A 81 4.10 14.52 9.10
CA GLY A 81 5.12 14.98 8.16
C GLY A 81 4.95 14.39 6.76
N PRO A 82 5.80 14.80 5.79
CA PRO A 82 5.91 14.12 4.50
C PRO A 82 6.07 12.62 4.75
N ALA A 83 5.42 11.77 3.94
CA ALA A 83 5.62 10.33 4.03
C ALA A 83 7.12 10.04 3.99
N PRO A 84 7.72 9.49 5.06
CA PRO A 84 9.15 9.24 5.07
C PRO A 84 9.46 8.28 3.92
N ALA A 85 10.55 8.54 3.20
CA ALA A 85 11.03 7.62 2.18
C ALA A 85 11.58 6.39 2.89
N TYR A 86 10.73 5.38 3.11
CA TYR A 86 11.15 4.10 3.63
C TYR A 86 11.60 3.19 2.50
N LEU A 87 12.56 2.31 2.79
CA LEU A 87 12.87 1.16 1.95
C LEU A 87 12.23 -0.09 2.53
N THR A 88 11.81 -0.99 1.65
CA THR A 88 11.22 -2.27 2.03
C THR A 88 12.28 -3.36 1.96
N VAL A 89 12.47 -4.09 3.06
CA VAL A 89 13.22 -5.34 3.11
C VAL A 89 12.21 -6.50 3.15
N GLN A 90 12.22 -7.34 2.12
CA GLN A 90 11.32 -8.49 2.03
C GLN A 90 11.99 -9.74 2.60
N VAL A 91 11.30 -10.44 3.49
CA VAL A 91 11.84 -11.60 4.19
C VAL A 91 10.85 -12.76 4.05
N VAL A 92 11.33 -13.90 3.54
CA VAL A 92 10.51 -15.12 3.52
C VAL A 92 10.46 -15.70 4.93
N ILE A 93 9.24 -15.92 5.41
CA ILE A 93 8.93 -16.45 6.73
C ILE A 93 8.35 -17.85 6.59
N GLY A 94 8.96 -18.81 7.29
CA GLY A 94 8.41 -20.16 7.38
C GLY A 94 7.15 -20.21 8.24
N ASP A 95 6.22 -21.11 7.93
CA ASP A 95 5.00 -21.36 8.73
C ASP A 95 5.31 -22.15 10.02
N ARG A 96 6.01 -21.52 10.96
CA ARG A 96 6.31 -22.07 12.30
C ARG A 96 6.17 -21.02 13.39
N PRO A 97 5.72 -21.39 14.60
CA PRO A 97 5.64 -20.47 15.73
C PRO A 97 6.98 -19.78 16.02
N GLY A 98 6.92 -18.48 16.34
CA GLY A 98 8.08 -17.70 16.78
C GLY A 98 8.94 -17.08 15.66
N GLN A 99 8.64 -17.33 14.39
CA GLN A 99 9.45 -16.78 13.28
C GLN A 99 9.45 -15.25 13.24
N LEU A 100 8.29 -14.60 13.43
CA LEU A 100 8.22 -13.14 13.51
C LEU A 100 9.00 -12.58 14.71
N ALA A 101 8.98 -13.28 15.84
CA ALA A 101 9.74 -12.87 17.02
C ALA A 101 11.25 -12.91 16.74
N GLN A 102 11.72 -13.98 16.08
CA GLN A 102 13.11 -14.10 15.66
C GLN A 102 13.50 -13.00 14.66
N LEU A 103 12.61 -12.67 13.70
CA LEU A 103 12.85 -11.59 12.74
C LEU A 103 13.02 -10.23 13.44
N PHE A 104 12.12 -9.89 14.37
CA PHE A 104 12.25 -8.64 15.13
C PHE A 104 13.45 -8.63 16.08
N GLN A 105 13.84 -9.79 16.60
CA GLN A 105 15.06 -9.91 17.39
C GLN A 105 16.31 -9.57 16.55
N VAL A 106 16.38 -9.99 15.28
CA VAL A 106 17.48 -9.56 14.39
C VAL A 106 17.51 -8.05 14.24
N CYS A 107 16.34 -7.43 14.03
CA CYS A 107 16.23 -5.97 13.89
C CYS A 107 16.75 -5.24 15.14
N ASP A 108 16.38 -5.73 16.33
CA ASP A 108 16.84 -5.18 17.61
C ASP A 108 18.35 -5.35 17.80
N GLU A 109 18.89 -6.54 17.52
CA GLU A 109 20.33 -6.85 17.65
C GLU A 109 21.22 -5.95 16.78
N VAL A 110 20.73 -5.52 15.61
CA VAL A 110 21.45 -4.62 14.70
C VAL A 110 21.01 -3.16 14.81
N GLY A 111 20.15 -2.84 15.77
CA GLY A 111 19.69 -1.48 16.07
C GLY A 111 18.85 -0.84 14.97
N VAL A 112 18.16 -1.64 14.15
CA VAL A 112 17.32 -1.17 13.05
C VAL A 112 15.87 -1.01 13.51
N ASN A 113 15.36 0.22 13.45
CA ASN A 113 13.96 0.51 13.73
C ASN A 113 13.06 0.06 12.57
N VAL A 114 12.00 -0.68 12.89
CA VAL A 114 10.98 -1.10 11.92
C VAL A 114 9.78 -0.15 11.99
N GLU A 115 9.46 0.46 10.85
CA GLU A 115 8.50 1.56 10.77
C GLU A 115 7.09 1.09 10.41
N ASP A 116 7.02 0.05 9.58
CA ASP A 116 5.79 -0.66 9.21
C ASP A 116 6.14 -2.12 8.89
N VAL A 117 5.17 -3.00 9.07
CA VAL A 117 5.29 -4.43 8.79
C VAL A 117 4.05 -4.88 8.04
N ARG A 118 4.25 -5.48 6.87
CA ARG A 118 3.17 -6.13 6.12
C ARG A 118 3.45 -7.62 6.00
N LEU A 119 2.40 -8.42 6.13
CA LEU A 119 2.48 -9.87 6.00
C LEU A 119 1.63 -10.31 4.83
N GLU A 120 2.29 -10.79 3.79
CA GLU A 120 1.64 -11.39 2.63
C GLU A 120 1.69 -12.90 2.72
N HIS A 121 0.58 -13.56 2.42
CA HIS A 121 0.52 -15.01 2.31
C HIS A 121 0.28 -15.37 0.84
N ALA A 122 1.22 -16.10 0.24
CA ALA A 122 1.02 -16.66 -1.09
C ALA A 122 -0.06 -17.75 -1.00
N PRO A 123 -1.15 -17.67 -1.79
CA PRO A 123 -2.19 -18.70 -1.78
C PRO A 123 -1.60 -20.07 -2.14
N GLY A 124 -1.68 -21.04 -1.21
CA GLY A 124 -1.30 -22.44 -1.47
C GLY A 124 0.15 -22.83 -1.14
N LEU A 125 0.96 -21.93 -0.57
CA LEU A 125 2.29 -22.26 -0.05
C LEU A 125 2.36 -21.98 1.47
N PRO A 126 3.04 -22.82 2.26
CA PRO A 126 3.26 -22.60 3.70
C PRO A 126 4.41 -21.59 3.94
N LEU A 127 4.45 -20.53 3.13
CA LEU A 127 5.46 -19.49 3.18
C LEU A 127 4.74 -18.13 3.20
N GLY A 128 5.04 -17.34 4.24
CA GLY A 128 4.67 -15.93 4.30
C GLY A 128 5.82 -15.06 3.81
N ILE A 129 5.51 -13.88 3.31
CA ILE A 129 6.51 -12.82 3.08
C ILE A 129 6.21 -11.71 4.08
N ALA A 130 7.21 -11.33 4.87
CA ALA A 130 7.17 -10.10 5.64
C ALA A 130 7.88 -9.00 4.88
N GLU A 131 7.21 -7.87 4.72
CA GLU A 131 7.78 -6.64 4.22
C GLU A 131 8.04 -5.70 5.40
N LEU A 132 9.31 -5.42 5.68
CA LEU A 132 9.73 -4.50 6.73
C LEU A 132 10.06 -3.15 6.10
N SER A 133 9.32 -2.10 6.47
CA SER A 133 9.64 -0.73 6.09
C SER A 133 10.66 -0.16 7.07
N VAL A 134 11.81 0.27 6.58
CA VAL A 134 12.93 0.81 7.39
C VAL A 134 13.48 2.08 6.77
N GLN A 135 14.31 2.81 7.51
CA GLN A 135 15.03 3.97 6.96
C GLN A 135 15.99 3.52 5.82
N PRO A 136 16.23 4.34 4.79
CA PRO A 136 17.01 3.92 3.62
C PRO A 136 18.45 3.50 3.93
N ASP A 137 19.08 4.14 4.89
CA ASP A 137 20.42 3.86 5.38
C ASP A 137 20.49 2.56 6.22
N ALA A 138 19.37 2.16 6.83
CA ALA A 138 19.26 0.94 7.61
C ALA A 138 18.99 -0.32 6.77
N ALA A 139 18.44 -0.18 5.56
CA ALA A 139 18.07 -1.33 4.73
C ALA A 139 19.26 -2.24 4.37
N PRO A 140 20.45 -1.74 3.95
CA PRO A 140 21.59 -2.60 3.66
C PRO A 140 22.07 -3.39 4.89
N VAL A 141 22.12 -2.73 6.05
CA VAL A 141 22.53 -3.33 7.34
C VAL A 141 21.58 -4.46 7.74
N LEU A 142 20.27 -4.22 7.63
CA LEU A 142 19.27 -5.25 7.96
C LEU A 142 19.33 -6.43 6.98
N THR A 143 19.45 -6.19 5.67
CA THR A 143 19.55 -7.24 4.67
C THR A 143 20.76 -8.14 4.90
N GLU A 144 21.93 -7.57 5.16
CA GLU A 144 23.16 -8.32 5.44
C GLU A 144 23.00 -9.17 6.71
N ALA A 145 22.51 -8.57 7.80
CA ALA A 145 22.29 -9.26 9.07
C ALA A 145 21.30 -10.43 8.98
N LEU A 146 20.29 -10.29 8.13
CA LEU A 146 19.30 -11.34 7.84
C LEU A 146 19.93 -12.48 7.02
N HIS A 147 20.70 -12.16 5.97
CA HIS A 147 21.43 -13.17 5.20
C HIS A 147 22.41 -13.96 6.07
N GLU A 148 23.19 -13.29 6.93
CA GLU A 148 24.12 -13.94 7.87
C GLU A 148 23.43 -14.92 8.82
N ARG A 149 22.18 -14.62 9.21
CA ARG A 149 21.36 -15.46 10.09
C ARG A 149 20.51 -16.48 9.33
N GLY A 150 20.75 -16.64 8.03
CA GLY A 150 20.13 -17.67 7.19
C GLY A 150 18.70 -17.37 6.74
N TRP A 151 18.25 -16.12 6.88
CA TRP A 151 16.97 -15.69 6.32
C TRP A 151 17.07 -15.56 4.80
N GLN A 152 15.97 -15.85 4.11
CA GLN A 152 15.86 -15.60 2.68
C GLN A 152 15.32 -14.19 2.47
N VAL A 153 16.19 -13.33 1.93
CA VAL A 153 15.86 -11.96 1.49
C VAL A 153 16.07 -11.94 -0.03
N PRO A 154 15.02 -11.78 -0.85
CA PRO A 154 15.09 -11.79 -2.32
C PRO A 154 15.78 -10.55 -2.92
#